data_AF-A0AAV4GVP8-F1
#
_entry.id   AF-A0AAV4GVP8-F1
#
_cell.length_a   1.000
_cell.length_b   1.000
_cell.length_c   1.000
_cell.angle_alpha   90.00
_cell.angle_beta   90.00
_cell.angle_gamma   90.00
#
_symmetry.space_group_name_H-M   'P 1'
#
loop_
_entity.id
_entity.type
_entity.pdbx_description
1 polymer ?
#
loop_
_entity_poly.entity_id
_entity_poly.type
_entity_poly.pdbx_seq_one_letter_code
_entity_poly.pdbx_strand_id
1 'polypeptide(L)'
;MIQLIPKYRSVLKSVKPVYKTVNIYNEESIGALQACLDCTDWGVFVDSCEDLEELNDVVNHYIQFCEDLTIPKKTITCYPNSKPWITRELTDAVARKNKAFRSGNIEELKEASKNIKIIGKECK
;
A
#
# COMPACT_ATOMS: atom_id res chain seq x y z
N MET A 1 -20.99 -44.46 -4.45
CA MET A 1 -19.77 -43.72 -4.04
C MET A 1 -20.23 -42.41 -3.41
N ILE A 2 -20.07 -42.25 -2.09
CA ILE A 2 -20.55 -41.05 -1.37
C ILE A 2 -19.43 -40.00 -1.39
N GLN A 3 -19.68 -38.86 -2.04
CA GLN A 3 -18.77 -37.72 -2.02
C GLN A 3 -19.15 -36.77 -0.87
N LEU A 4 -18.30 -36.71 0.14
CA LEU A 4 -18.43 -35.76 1.25
C LEU A 4 -17.81 -34.43 0.83
N ILE A 5 -18.65 -33.46 0.45
CA ILE A 5 -18.21 -32.09 0.17
C ILE A 5 -18.33 -31.29 1.47
N PRO A 6 -17.28 -30.57 1.91
CA PRO A 6 -17.36 -29.75 3.11
C PRO A 6 -18.41 -28.65 2.93
N LYS A 7 -19.33 -28.54 3.89
CA LYS A 7 -20.39 -27.52 3.93
C LYS A 7 -19.82 -26.10 4.11
N TYR A 8 -18.64 -25.98 4.72
CA TYR A 8 -18.00 -24.68 4.97
C TYR A 8 -17.26 -24.17 3.73
N ARG A 9 -17.61 -22.95 3.30
CA ARG A 9 -16.89 -22.20 2.26
C ARG A 9 -16.19 -21.01 2.91
N SER A 10 -14.88 -20.90 2.74
CA SER A 10 -14.13 -19.78 3.31
C SER A 10 -14.58 -18.45 2.69
N VAL A 11 -14.50 -17.37 3.48
CA VAL A 11 -14.90 -16.02 3.05
C VAL A 11 -14.13 -15.56 1.79
N LEU A 12 -12.86 -15.97 1.68
CA LEU A 12 -12.04 -15.73 0.48
C LEU A 12 -12.63 -16.32 -0.81
N LYS A 13 -13.38 -17.42 -0.70
CA LYS A 13 -14.02 -18.10 -1.84
C LYS A 13 -15.47 -17.65 -2.06
N SER A 14 -16.06 -16.91 -1.13
CA SER A 14 -17.45 -16.46 -1.21
C SER A 14 -17.61 -15.01 -1.68
N VAL A 15 -16.61 -14.15 -1.43
CA VAL A 15 -16.67 -12.72 -1.78
C VAL A 15 -15.57 -12.38 -2.78
N LYS A 16 -15.91 -11.61 -3.82
CA LYS A 16 -14.96 -11.15 -4.83
C LYS A 16 -13.98 -10.12 -4.22
N PRO A 17 -12.70 -10.14 -4.63
CA PRO A 17 -11.76 -9.11 -4.22
C PRO A 17 -12.14 -7.75 -4.79
N VAL A 18 -11.78 -6.70 -4.06
CA VAL A 18 -11.97 -5.29 -4.46
C VAL A 18 -10.65 -4.75 -4.97
N TYR A 19 -10.68 -3.99 -6.05
CA TYR A 19 -9.50 -3.32 -6.60
C TYR A 19 -9.47 -1.87 -6.14
N LYS A 20 -8.29 -1.40 -5.71
CA LYS A 20 -8.07 -0.01 -5.32
C LYS A 20 -6.84 0.51 -6.03
N THR A 21 -6.94 1.71 -6.62
CA THR A 21 -5.78 2.43 -7.14
C THR A 21 -5.16 3.23 -6.00
N VAL A 22 -3.85 3.08 -5.82
CA VAL A 22 -3.09 3.82 -4.81
C VAL A 22 -1.90 4.51 -5.46
N ASN A 23 -1.56 5.69 -4.97
CA ASN A 23 -0.35 6.41 -5.31
C ASN A 23 0.84 5.73 -4.62
N ILE A 24 1.94 5.56 -5.35
CA ILE A 24 3.18 5.03 -4.79
C ILE A 24 4.15 6.17 -4.56
N TYR A 25 4.30 6.56 -3.29
CA TYR A 25 5.32 7.50 -2.86
C TYR A 25 6.61 6.72 -2.53
N ASN A 26 7.54 6.71 -3.48
CA ASN A 26 8.92 6.27 -3.28
C ASN A 26 9.88 7.47 -3.45
N GLU A 27 11.14 7.33 -3.04
CA GLU A 27 12.13 8.42 -3.10
C GLU A 27 12.27 9.01 -4.51
N GLU A 28 12.20 8.18 -5.54
CA GLU A 28 12.28 8.60 -6.95
C GLU A 28 11.08 9.47 -7.36
N SER A 29 9.85 9.03 -7.11
CA SER A 29 8.62 9.77 -7.43
C SER A 29 8.51 11.08 -6.63
N ILE A 30 8.94 11.06 -5.36
CA ILE A 30 9.00 12.25 -4.52
C ILE A 30 10.02 13.24 -5.10
N GLY A 31 11.21 12.76 -5.47
CA GLY A 31 12.24 13.60 -6.09
C GLY A 31 11.79 14.18 -7.43
N ALA A 32 11.07 13.40 -8.24
CA ALA A 32 10.49 13.87 -9.51
C ALA A 32 9.41 14.94 -9.29
N LEU A 33 8.52 14.76 -8.31
CA LEU A 33 7.52 15.76 -7.94
C LEU A 33 8.20 17.05 -7.43
N GLN A 34 9.20 16.92 -6.55
CA GLN A 34 9.96 18.06 -6.04
C GLN A 34 10.60 18.85 -7.18
N ALA A 35 11.33 18.17 -8.10
CA ALA A 35 11.93 18.82 -9.24
C ALA A 35 10.90 19.53 -10.14
N CYS A 36 9.72 18.93 -10.33
CA CYS A 36 8.63 19.55 -11.09
C CYS A 36 8.12 20.84 -10.45
N LEU A 37 7.93 20.84 -9.12
CA LEU A 37 7.48 22.01 -8.37
C LEU A 37 8.57 23.09 -8.24
N ASP A 38 9.84 22.69 -8.12
CA ASP A 38 10.99 23.60 -8.05
C ASP A 38 11.23 24.33 -9.39
N CYS A 39 10.95 23.67 -10.51
CA CYS A 39 11.03 24.29 -11.84
C CYS A 39 9.79 25.11 -12.21
N THR A 40 8.74 25.13 -11.36
CA THR A 40 7.51 25.87 -11.63
C THR A 40 7.71 27.35 -11.30
N ASP A 41 7.39 28.22 -12.25
CA ASP A 41 7.32 29.66 -12.00
C ASP A 41 6.01 30.02 -11.29
N TRP A 42 6.07 30.09 -9.96
CA TRP A 42 4.92 30.42 -9.12
C TRP A 42 4.40 31.85 -9.33
N GLY A 43 5.23 32.77 -9.84
CA GLY A 43 4.85 34.15 -10.10
C GLY A 43 3.72 34.26 -11.13
N VAL A 44 3.71 33.37 -12.12
CA VAL A 44 2.67 33.33 -13.16
C VAL A 44 1.28 33.13 -12.57
N PHE A 45 1.14 32.30 -11.53
CA PHE A 45 -0.14 32.07 -10.88
C PHE A 45 -0.62 33.32 -10.14
N VAL A 46 0.27 33.95 -9.40
CA VAL A 46 -0.02 35.17 -8.63
C VAL A 46 -0.42 36.33 -9.55
N ASP A 47 0.27 36.49 -10.68
CA ASP A 47 -0.01 37.55 -11.65
C ASP A 47 -1.30 37.30 -12.45
N SER A 48 -1.76 36.05 -12.52
CA SER A 48 -2.92 35.64 -13.32
C SER A 48 -4.25 35.62 -12.56
N CYS A 49 -4.23 35.58 -11.23
CA CYS A 49 -5.42 35.46 -10.39
C CYS A 49 -5.76 36.81 -9.73
N GLU A 50 -7.05 37.15 -9.69
CA GLU A 50 -7.49 38.45 -9.13
C GLU A 50 -7.71 38.38 -7.61
N ASP A 51 -8.03 37.21 -7.09
CA ASP A 51 -8.28 36.98 -5.67
C ASP A 51 -7.56 35.75 -5.11
N LEU A 52 -7.56 35.65 -3.78
CA LEU A 52 -6.84 34.59 -3.06
C LEU A 52 -7.52 33.22 -3.20
N GLU A 53 -8.83 33.18 -3.41
CA GLU A 53 -9.59 31.94 -3.53
C GLU A 53 -9.29 31.28 -4.87
N GLU A 54 -9.32 32.06 -5.95
CA GLU A 54 -8.91 31.67 -7.29
C GLU A 54 -7.45 31.21 -7.31
N LEU A 55 -6.54 31.98 -6.68
CA LEU A 55 -5.13 31.59 -6.59
C LEU A 55 -4.96 30.23 -5.89
N ASN A 56 -5.65 30.03 -4.77
CA ASN A 56 -5.59 28.78 -4.02
C ASN A 56 -6.11 27.61 -4.87
N ASP A 57 -7.22 27.80 -5.57
CA ASP A 57 -7.79 26.78 -6.42
C ASP A 57 -6.85 26.42 -7.57
N VAL A 58 -6.32 27.41 -8.31
CA VAL A 58 -5.44 27.16 -9.45
C VAL A 58 -4.15 26.48 -9.01
N VAL A 59 -3.52 26.96 -7.92
CA VAL A 59 -2.31 26.35 -7.36
C VAL A 59 -2.57 24.91 -6.92
N ASN A 60 -3.69 24.64 -6.25
CA ASN A 60 -4.03 23.30 -5.79
C ASN A 60 -4.27 22.34 -6.98
N HIS A 61 -4.98 22.79 -8.01
CA HIS A 61 -5.18 22.00 -9.24
C HIS A 61 -3.85 21.73 -9.97
N TYR A 62 -2.95 22.70 -10.02
CA TYR A 62 -1.64 22.51 -10.64
C TYR A 62 -0.77 21.52 -9.85
N ILE A 63 -0.76 21.60 -8.51
CA ILE A 63 -0.05 20.63 -7.68
C ILE A 63 -0.62 19.21 -7.89
N GLN A 64 -1.94 19.05 -7.93
CA GLN A 64 -2.59 17.78 -8.23
C GLN A 64 -2.20 17.25 -9.63
N PHE A 65 -2.08 18.14 -10.62
CA PHE A 65 -1.60 17.78 -11.94
C PHE A 65 -0.15 17.28 -11.92
N CYS A 66 0.74 17.98 -11.21
CA CYS A 66 2.13 17.53 -11.02
C CYS A 66 2.19 16.17 -10.32
N GLU A 67 1.37 15.96 -9.28
CA GLU A 67 1.24 14.69 -8.59
C GLU A 67 0.80 13.58 -9.55
N ASP A 68 -0.21 13.83 -10.38
CA ASP A 68 -0.73 12.84 -11.32
C ASP A 68 0.26 12.49 -12.44
N LEU A 69 1.13 13.42 -12.83
CA LEU A 69 2.18 13.19 -13.83
C LEU A 69 3.38 12.42 -13.27
N THR A 70 3.77 12.72 -12.03
CA THR A 70 5.04 12.25 -11.47
C THR A 70 4.88 11.02 -10.59
N ILE A 71 3.75 10.88 -9.89
CA ILE A 71 3.54 9.80 -8.93
C ILE A 71 2.93 8.59 -9.64
N PRO A 72 3.63 7.44 -9.68
CA PRO A 72 3.10 6.24 -10.29
C PRO A 72 1.91 5.70 -9.49
N LYS A 73 0.84 5.36 -10.22
CA LYS A 73 -0.36 4.74 -9.67
C LYS A 73 -0.28 3.22 -9.81
N LYS A 74 -0.66 2.49 -8.75
CA LYS A 74 -0.75 1.03 -8.76
C LYS A 74 -2.10 0.55 -8.30
N THR A 75 -2.66 -0.38 -9.05
CA THR A 75 -3.87 -1.10 -8.65
C THR A 75 -3.48 -2.24 -7.71
N ILE A 76 -3.98 -2.18 -6.48
CA ILE A 76 -3.85 -3.24 -5.48
C ILE A 76 -5.16 -4.04 -5.38
N THR A 77 -5.01 -5.33 -5.10
CA THR A 77 -6.15 -6.23 -4.85
C THR A 77 -6.35 -6.37 -3.34
N CYS A 78 -7.50 -5.92 -2.85
CA CYS A 78 -7.92 -6.05 -1.47
C CYS A 78 -8.85 -7.26 -1.33
N TYR A 79 -8.44 -8.25 -0.55
CA TYR A 79 -9.27 -9.41 -0.25
C TYR A 79 -10.14 -9.14 0.98
N PRO A 80 -11.27 -9.86 1.15
CA PRO A 80 -12.11 -9.76 2.34
C PRO A 80 -11.38 -10.01 3.68
N ASN A 81 -10.25 -10.73 3.64
CA ASN A 81 -9.39 -11.01 4.79
C ASN A 81 -8.10 -10.13 4.81
N SER A 82 -7.99 -9.11 3.96
CA SER A 82 -6.88 -8.17 4.01
C SER A 82 -7.06 -7.25 5.22
N LYS A 83 -6.71 -7.75 6.41
CA LYS A 83 -6.89 -7.00 7.66
C LYS A 83 -5.88 -5.85 7.72
N PRO A 84 -6.30 -4.63 8.12
CA PRO A 84 -5.46 -3.43 8.02
C PRO A 84 -4.23 -3.48 8.93
N TRP A 85 -4.27 -4.24 10.01
CA TRP A 85 -3.13 -4.48 10.91
C TRP A 85 -2.13 -5.52 10.39
N ILE A 86 -2.36 -6.14 9.22
CA ILE A 86 -1.39 -7.05 8.62
C ILE A 86 -0.40 -6.21 7.83
N THR A 87 0.75 -5.95 8.44
CA THR A 87 1.85 -5.22 7.81
C THR A 87 2.67 -6.12 6.88
N ARG A 88 3.51 -5.49 6.04
CA ARG A 88 4.47 -6.20 5.19
C ARG A 88 5.45 -7.03 6.04
N GLU A 89 5.95 -6.46 7.12
CA GLU A 89 6.85 -7.14 8.06
C GLU A 89 6.25 -8.41 8.65
N LEU A 90 4.97 -8.35 9.08
CA LEU A 90 4.26 -9.52 9.59
C LEU A 90 4.11 -10.59 8.49
N THR A 91 3.81 -10.18 7.26
CA THR A 91 3.69 -11.08 6.10
C THR A 91 5.02 -11.76 5.80
N ASP A 92 6.12 -11.01 5.79
CA ASP A 92 7.47 -11.51 5.56
C ASP A 92 7.92 -12.47 6.67
N ALA A 93 7.58 -12.17 7.93
CA ALA A 93 7.84 -13.06 9.06
C ALA A 93 7.09 -14.39 8.96
N VAL A 94 5.82 -14.37 8.53
CA VAL A 94 5.03 -15.58 8.27
C VAL A 94 5.62 -16.39 7.10
N ALA A 95 6.05 -15.72 6.02
CA ALA A 95 6.69 -16.37 4.89
C ALA A 95 8.01 -17.05 5.30
N ARG A 96 8.82 -16.39 6.13
CA ARG A 96 10.06 -16.95 6.69
C ARG A 96 9.79 -18.21 7.53
N LYS A 97 8.80 -18.15 8.42
CA LYS A 97 8.39 -19.33 9.21
C LYS A 97 7.98 -20.50 8.31
N ASN A 98 7.18 -20.23 7.28
CA ASN A 98 6.74 -21.27 6.34
C ASN A 98 7.92 -21.87 5.55
N LYS A 99 8.92 -21.06 5.19
CA LYS A 99 10.16 -21.54 4.56
C LYS A 99 10.95 -22.44 5.50
N ALA A 100 11.16 -22.02 6.75
CA ALA A 100 11.85 -22.81 7.78
C ALA A 100 11.14 -24.15 8.07
N PHE A 101 9.79 -24.13 8.09
CA PHE A 101 9.00 -25.35 8.23
C PHE A 101 9.24 -26.34 7.08
N ARG A 102 9.24 -25.85 5.84
CA ARG A 102 9.47 -26.67 4.65
C ARG A 102 10.90 -27.22 4.55
N SER A 103 11.89 -26.48 5.05
CA SER A 103 13.29 -26.91 5.07
C SER A 103 13.64 -27.81 6.26
N GLY A 104 12.73 -27.98 7.24
CA GLY A 104 12.99 -28.76 8.44
C GLY A 104 13.95 -28.09 9.43
N ASN A 105 14.28 -26.80 9.26
CA ASN A 105 15.13 -26.07 10.19
C ASN A 105 14.35 -25.68 11.45
N ILE A 106 14.54 -26.44 12.53
CA ILE A 106 13.82 -26.29 13.79
C ILE A 106 14.19 -24.99 14.52
N GLU A 107 15.46 -24.56 14.43
CA GLU A 107 15.93 -23.36 15.11
C GLU A 107 15.33 -22.11 14.47
N GLU A 108 15.43 -22.00 13.15
CA GLU A 108 14.85 -20.88 12.39
C GLU A 108 13.32 -20.85 12.53
N LEU A 109 12.66 -22.01 12.62
CA LEU A 109 11.23 -22.10 12.88
C LEU A 109 10.83 -21.53 14.26
N LYS A 110 11.60 -21.86 15.31
CA LYS A 110 11.38 -21.35 16.67
C LYS A 110 11.57 -19.84 16.72
N GLU A 111 12.63 -19.34 16.09
CA GLU A 111 12.94 -17.92 16.04
C GLU A 111 11.88 -17.13 15.26
N ALA A 112 11.53 -17.56 14.05
CA ALA A 112 10.49 -16.94 13.26
C ALA A 112 9.13 -16.94 13.99
N SER A 113 8.83 -17.99 14.75
CA SER A 113 7.61 -18.07 15.56
C SER A 113 7.59 -17.06 16.71
N LYS A 114 8.75 -16.77 17.33
CA LYS A 114 8.87 -15.70 18.34
C LYS A 114 8.70 -14.33 17.69
N ASN A 115 9.34 -14.09 16.56
CA ASN A 115 9.29 -12.81 15.85
C ASN A 115 7.85 -12.47 15.42
N ILE A 116 7.08 -13.43 14.92
CA ILE A 116 5.65 -13.23 14.59
C ILE A 116 4.84 -12.80 15.82
N LYS A 117 5.14 -13.33 17.02
CA LYS A 117 4.43 -12.94 18.25
C LYS A 117 4.78 -11.52 18.69
N ILE A 118 6.01 -11.08 18.47
CA ILE A 118 6.47 -9.72 18.80
C ILE A 118 5.79 -8.73 17.86
N ILE A 119 5.98 -8.91 16.55
CA ILE A 119 5.38 -8.05 15.51
C ILE A 119 3.85 -8.03 15.64
N GLY A 120 3.23 -9.19 15.90
CA GLY A 120 1.78 -9.29 16.07
C GLY A 120 1.23 -8.61 17.33
N LYS A 121 2.06 -8.32 18.34
CA LYS A 121 1.67 -7.47 19.47
C LYS A 121 1.77 -5.99 19.13
N GLU A 122 2.79 -5.61 18.37
CA GLU A 122 3.01 -4.22 17.93
C GLU A 122 1.98 -3.76 16.90
N CYS A 123 1.49 -4.69 16.07
CA CYS A 123 0.48 -4.40 15.04
C CYS A 123 -0.96 -4.32 15.60
N LYS A 124 -1.19 -4.63 16.88
CA LYS A 124 -2.52 -4.77 17.48
C LYS A 124 -2.96 -3.52 18.21
#